data_AF-A0A0F3IZP5-F1
#
_entry.id   AF-A0A0F3IZP5-F1
#
_cell.length_a   1.000
_cell.length_b   1.000
_cell.length_c   1.000
_cell.angle_alpha   90.00
_cell.angle_beta   90.00
_cell.angle_gamma   90.00
#
_symmetry.space_group_name_H-M   'P 1'
#
loop_
_entity.id
_entity.type
_entity.pdbx_description
1 polymer ?
#
loop_
_entity_poly.entity_id
_entity_poly.type
_entity_poly.pdbx_seq_one_letter_code
_entity_poly.pdbx_strand_id
1 'polypeptide(L)'
;MLQACLADRGEVRPRAMFGGYGLYLDDQMIALWDAAALYLKTDPLTAPLFAAEGLPPFSYRKATGTVTVMSYYRVSDTWDTPDTMEPWANLAAEAAKRSVESINK
;
A
#
# COMPACT_ATOMS: atom_id res chain seq x y z
N MET A 1 2.30 -3.87 -13.49
CA MET A 1 1.60 -2.56 -13.56
C MET A 1 2.12 -1.59 -12.51
N LEU A 2 1.99 -1.88 -11.21
CA LEU A 2 2.54 -1.03 -10.14
C LEU A 2 4.03 -0.66 -10.34
N GLN A 3 4.86 -1.62 -10.76
CA GLN A 3 6.28 -1.38 -11.01
C GLN A 3 6.52 -0.37 -12.15
N ALA A 4 5.66 -0.33 -13.16
CA ALA A 4 5.81 0.59 -14.30
C ALA A 4 5.49 2.03 -13.88
N CYS A 5 4.42 2.24 -13.10
CA CYS A 5 4.06 3.55 -12.58
C CYS A 5 5.10 4.13 -11.62
N LEU A 6 5.88 3.25 -10.95
CA LEU A 6 6.88 3.65 -9.97
C LEU A 6 8.32 3.59 -10.49
N ALA A 7 8.52 3.22 -11.75
CA ALA A 7 9.85 3.05 -12.34
C ALA A 7 10.70 4.32 -12.30
N ASP A 8 10.08 5.51 -12.41
CA ASP A 8 10.76 6.80 -12.28
C ASP A 8 11.22 7.10 -10.85
N ARG A 9 10.53 6.54 -9.85
CA ARG A 9 10.76 6.81 -8.44
C ARG A 9 11.73 5.84 -7.77
N GLY A 10 11.93 4.65 -8.36
CA GLY A 10 12.75 3.61 -7.78
C GLY A 10 12.40 2.20 -8.26
N GLU A 11 13.12 1.22 -7.72
CA GLU A 11 12.88 -0.19 -8.05
C GLU A 11 11.90 -0.82 -7.04
N VAL A 12 10.78 -1.31 -7.55
CA VAL A 12 9.79 -2.04 -6.76
C VAL A 12 10.17 -3.52 -6.66
N ARG A 13 10.57 -3.95 -5.47
CA ARG A 13 10.96 -5.33 -5.14
C ARG A 13 9.87 -6.03 -4.33
N PRO A 14 9.33 -7.16 -4.82
CA PRO A 14 8.50 -8.02 -3.99
C PRO A 14 9.36 -8.81 -3.00
N ARG A 15 8.88 -8.93 -1.76
CA ARG A 15 9.51 -9.71 -0.70
C ARG A 15 8.45 -10.55 0.00
N ALA A 16 8.63 -11.86 0.05
CA ALA A 16 7.72 -12.76 0.73
C ALA A 16 7.66 -12.45 2.24
N MET A 17 6.45 -12.30 2.79
CA MET A 17 6.21 -12.07 4.21
C MET A 17 4.94 -12.81 4.65
N PHE A 18 5.09 -13.78 5.56
CA PHE A 18 3.99 -14.42 6.30
C PHE A 18 2.73 -14.78 5.47
N GLY A 19 2.91 -15.45 4.33
CA GLY A 19 1.79 -15.91 3.49
C GLY A 19 1.33 -14.93 2.41
N GLY A 20 1.96 -13.76 2.30
CA GLY A 20 1.81 -12.83 1.18
C GLY A 20 3.17 -12.29 0.69
N TYR A 21 3.13 -11.19 -0.06
CA TYR A 21 4.30 -10.48 -0.57
C TYR A 21 4.20 -8.99 -0.22
N GLY A 22 5.15 -8.47 0.55
CA GLY A 22 5.33 -7.02 0.67
C GLY A 22 6.02 -6.48 -0.59
N LEU A 23 5.53 -5.37 -1.14
CA LEU A 23 6.20 -4.64 -2.21
C LEU A 23 6.97 -3.47 -1.60
N TYR A 24 8.25 -3.41 -1.92
CA TYR A 24 9.20 -2.43 -1.39
C TYR A 24 9.73 -1.55 -2.50
N LEU A 25 9.73 -0.24 -2.32
CA LEU A 25 10.37 0.73 -3.20
C LEU A 25 11.62 1.26 -2.48
N ASP A 26 12.82 0.97 -3.00
CA ASP A 26 14.10 1.44 -2.42
C ASP A 26 14.19 1.25 -0.89
N ASP A 27 13.76 0.09 -0.39
CA ASP A 27 13.70 -0.31 1.04
C ASP A 27 12.44 0.11 1.82
N GLN A 28 11.56 0.93 1.23
CA GLN A 28 10.31 1.33 1.87
C GLN A 28 9.15 0.44 1.43
N MET A 29 8.43 -0.16 2.40
CA MET A 29 7.21 -0.90 2.08
C MET A 29 6.15 0.06 1.53
N ILE A 30 5.75 -0.12 0.27
CA ILE A 30 4.75 0.71 -0.42
C ILE A 30 3.42 0.00 -0.58
N ALA A 31 3.41 -1.34 -0.57
CA ALA A 31 2.22 -2.13 -0.76
C ALA A 31 2.40 -3.53 -0.17
N LEU A 32 1.29 -4.25 -0.06
CA LEU A 32 1.17 -5.62 0.43
C LEU A 32 0.28 -6.36 -0.56
N TRP A 33 0.79 -7.42 -1.15
CA TRP A 33 0.01 -8.39 -1.89
C TRP A 33 -0.31 -9.56 -0.96
N ASP A 34 -1.58 -9.72 -0.62
CA ASP A 34 -2.08 -10.92 0.05
C ASP A 34 -2.62 -11.92 -0.99
N ALA A 35 -2.78 -13.19 -0.63
CA ALA A 35 -3.30 -14.22 -1.53
C ALA A 35 -4.65 -13.87 -2.19
N ALA A 36 -5.43 -12.97 -1.58
CA ALA A 36 -6.71 -12.53 -2.09
C ALA A 36 -6.73 -11.13 -2.73
N ALA A 37 -5.81 -10.22 -2.39
CA ALA A 37 -5.88 -8.83 -2.84
C ALA A 37 -4.57 -8.06 -2.65
N LEU A 38 -4.40 -7.00 -3.45
CA LEU A 38 -3.36 -6.00 -3.27
C LEU A 38 -3.85 -4.90 -2.30
N TYR A 39 -2.95 -4.44 -1.44
CA TYR A 39 -3.16 -3.38 -0.49
C TYR A 39 -2.07 -2.33 -0.67
N LEU A 40 -2.43 -1.06 -0.80
CA LEU A 40 -1.48 0.05 -0.91
C LEU A 40 -1.26 0.69 0.45
N LYS A 41 -0.02 1.14 0.70
CA LYS A 41 0.31 1.91 1.89
C LYS A 41 -0.34 3.28 1.82
N THR A 42 -0.90 3.71 2.93
CA THR A 42 -1.53 5.01 3.11
C THR A 42 -0.97 5.69 4.36
N ASP A 43 -1.15 6.99 4.42
CA ASP A 43 -0.85 7.85 5.56
C ASP A 43 -2.12 8.61 5.99
N PRO A 44 -2.12 9.32 7.12
CA PRO A 44 -3.30 10.04 7.59
C PRO A 44 -3.89 11.03 6.58
N LEU A 45 -3.09 11.55 5.63
CA LEU A 45 -3.56 12.46 4.59
C LEU A 45 -4.23 11.72 3.42
N THR A 46 -3.74 10.53 3.08
CA THR A 46 -4.20 9.77 1.92
C THR A 46 -5.28 8.75 2.27
N ALA A 47 -5.27 8.19 3.48
CA ALA A 47 -6.29 7.25 3.97
C ALA A 47 -7.75 7.68 3.72
N PRO A 48 -8.18 8.96 3.93
CA PRO A 48 -9.55 9.37 3.62
C PRO A 48 -9.89 9.30 2.12
N LEU A 49 -8.92 9.43 1.21
CA LEU A 49 -9.14 9.27 -0.23
C LEU A 49 -9.46 7.81 -0.56
N PHE A 50 -8.71 6.87 0.00
CA PHE A 50 -8.99 5.44 -0.17
C PHE A 50 -10.30 5.02 0.50
N ALA A 51 -10.62 5.61 1.65
CA ALA A 51 -11.89 5.36 2.33
C ALA A 51 -13.09 5.90 1.53
N ALA A 52 -12.91 7.00 0.77
CA ALA A 52 -13.95 7.57 -0.08
C ALA A 52 -14.33 6.65 -1.25
N GLU A 53 -13.39 5.83 -1.74
CA GLU A 53 -13.66 4.76 -2.72
C GLU A 53 -14.43 3.57 -2.10
N GLY A 54 -14.69 3.57 -0.79
CA GLY A 54 -15.38 2.48 -0.09
C GLY A 54 -14.50 1.26 0.15
N LEU A 55 -13.18 1.40 0.04
CA LEU A 55 -12.24 0.30 0.18
C LEU A 55 -11.91 0.04 1.66
N PRO A 56 -11.96 -1.22 2.14
CA PRO A 56 -11.66 -1.51 3.52
C PRO A 56 -10.15 -1.43 3.81
N PRO A 57 -9.77 -0.94 5.00
CA PRO A 57 -8.40 -1.03 5.47
C PRO A 57 -8.00 -2.49 5.75
N PHE A 58 -6.69 -2.76 5.73
CA PHE A 58 -6.15 -4.06 6.07
C PHE A 58 -6.49 -4.38 7.54
N SER A 59 -7.12 -5.51 7.78
CA SER A 59 -7.44 -5.97 9.13
C SER A 59 -7.08 -7.43 9.28
N TYR A 60 -6.54 -7.78 10.44
CA TYR A 60 -6.15 -9.15 10.74
C TYR A 60 -6.51 -9.52 12.17
N ARG A 61 -6.81 -10.81 12.37
CA ARG A 61 -7.20 -11.34 13.69
C ARG A 61 -5.96 -11.69 14.49
N LYS A 62 -5.86 -11.15 15.70
CA LYS A 62 -4.91 -11.56 16.74
C LYS A 62 -5.64 -12.34 17.84
N ALA A 63 -4.88 -13.06 18.66
CA ALA A 63 -5.41 -13.79 19.82
C ALA A 63 -6.20 -12.88 20.79
N THR A 64 -5.86 -11.60 20.85
CA THR A 64 -6.49 -10.60 21.74
C THR A 64 -7.61 -9.80 21.08
N GLY A 65 -7.90 -10.00 19.78
CA GLY A 65 -8.92 -9.25 19.04
C GLY A 65 -8.55 -8.97 17.59
N THR A 66 -9.40 -8.24 16.87
CA THR A 66 -9.15 -7.80 15.50
C THR A 66 -8.36 -6.51 15.49
N VAL A 67 -7.23 -6.47 14.80
CA VAL A 67 -6.44 -5.25 14.61
C VAL A 67 -6.65 -4.74 13.20
N THR A 68 -7.18 -3.52 13.09
CA THR A 68 -7.31 -2.80 11.83
C THR A 68 -6.12 -1.86 11.66
N VAL A 69 -5.44 -1.96 10.53
CA VAL A 69 -4.29 -1.15 10.16
C VAL A 69 -4.74 -0.13 9.13
N MET A 70 -4.98 1.10 9.57
CA MET A 70 -5.38 2.22 8.70
C MET A 70 -4.26 2.73 7.79
N SER A 71 -3.06 2.13 7.86
CA SER A 71 -1.93 2.44 6.99
C SER A 71 -1.87 1.59 5.72
N TYR A 72 -2.82 0.67 5.53
CA TYR A 72 -2.93 -0.13 4.32
C TYR A 72 -4.39 -0.25 3.89
N TYR A 73 -4.69 0.07 2.64
CA TYR A 73 -6.03 -0.02 2.08
C TYR A 73 -6.06 -0.96 0.89
N ARG A 74 -7.11 -1.77 0.78
CA ARG A 74 -7.28 -2.68 -0.35
C ARG A 74 -7.42 -1.86 -1.64
N VAL A 75 -6.77 -2.32 -2.71
CA VAL A 75 -6.97 -1.82 -4.07
C VAL A 75 -8.25 -2.40 -4.63
N SER A 76 -9.05 -1.55 -5.29
CA SER A 76 -10.21 -2.02 -6.03
C SER A 76 -9.78 -2.93 -7.18
N ASP A 77 -10.50 -4.04 -7.38
CA ASP A 77 -10.33 -4.91 -8.55
C ASP A 77 -10.61 -4.16 -9.88
N THR A 78 -11.22 -2.97 -9.82
CA THR A 78 -11.44 -2.10 -10.98
C THR A 78 -10.20 -1.33 -11.43
N TRP A 79 -9.14 -1.24 -10.60
CA TRP A 79 -7.89 -0.55 -10.95
C TRP A 79 -6.93 -1.47 -11.71
N ASP A 80 -7.45 -2.16 -12.73
CA ASP A 80 -6.69 -3.07 -13.59
C ASP A 80 -6.01 -2.34 -14.77
N THR A 81 -6.05 -1.00 -14.82
CA THR A 81 -5.38 -0.19 -15.85
C THR A 81 -4.30 0.71 -15.26
N PRO A 82 -3.22 1.02 -16.01
CA PRO A 82 -2.15 1.88 -15.51
C PRO A 82 -2.66 3.28 -15.15
N ASP A 83 -3.52 3.87 -15.99
CA ASP A 83 -4.12 5.19 -15.76
C ASP A 83 -4.93 5.28 -14.45
N THR A 84 -5.65 4.21 -14.10
CA THR A 84 -6.44 4.20 -12.85
C THR A 84 -5.56 3.94 -11.64
N MET A 85 -4.50 3.15 -11.78
CA MET A 85 -3.63 2.76 -10.67
C MET A 85 -2.52 3.77 -10.37
N GLU A 86 -2.07 4.52 -11.37
CA GLU A 86 -0.99 5.51 -11.25
C GLU A 86 -1.20 6.57 -10.15
N PRO A 87 -2.36 7.22 -10.02
CA PRO A 87 -2.57 8.20 -8.94
C PRO A 87 -2.44 7.53 -7.56
N TRP A 88 -2.99 6.33 -7.39
CA TRP A 88 -2.92 5.60 -6.12
C TRP A 88 -1.52 5.08 -5.80
N ALA A 89 -0.79 4.59 -6.81
CA ALA A 89 0.60 4.19 -6.67
C ALA A 89 1.47 5.38 -6.25
N ASN A 90 1.23 6.57 -6.83
CA ASN A 90 1.90 7.80 -6.45
C ASN A 90 1.60 8.19 -4.99
N LEU A 91 0.34 8.16 -4.58
CA LEU A 91 -0.05 8.44 -3.17
C LEU A 91 0.63 7.47 -2.21
N ALA A 92 0.70 6.18 -2.55
CA ALA A 92 1.35 5.17 -1.73
C ALA A 92 2.86 5.38 -1.61
N ALA A 93 3.53 5.76 -2.71
CA ALA A 93 4.95 6.11 -2.70
C ALA A 93 5.22 7.35 -1.85
N GLU A 94 4.38 8.39 -1.92
CA GLU A 94 4.51 9.56 -1.05
C GLU A 94 4.28 9.21 0.44
N ALA A 95 3.26 8.40 0.74
CA ALA A 95 2.97 7.92 2.09
C ALA A 95 4.14 7.12 2.67
N ALA A 96 4.79 6.29 1.85
CA ALA A 96 5.98 5.53 2.24
C ALA A 96 7.17 6.47 2.55
N LYS A 97 7.41 7.47 1.69
CA LYS A 97 8.45 8.48 1.92
C LYS A 97 8.25 9.24 3.23
N ARG A 98 7.02 9.74 3.46
CA ARG A 98 6.65 10.46 4.70
C ARG A 98 6.80 9.59 5.96
N SER A 99 6.48 8.30 5.84
CA SER A 99 6.59 7.36 6.97
C SER A 99 8.03 7.20 7.44
N VAL A 100 9.00 7.11 6.53
CA VAL A 100 10.42 7.03 6.89
C VAL A 100 10.93 8.34 7.46
N GLU A 101 10.48 9.47 6.91
CA GLU A 101 10.88 10.77 7.45
C GLU A 101 10.38 10.99 8.89
N SER A 102 9.21 10.45 9.25
CA SER A 102 8.70 10.49 10.62
C SER A 102 9.46 9.58 11.60
N ILE A 103 10.20 8.57 11.12
CA ILE A 103 11.02 7.69 11.97
C ILE A 103 12.35 8.36 12.34
N ASN A 104 12.80 9.34 11.55
CA ASN A 104 14.14 9.92 11.65
C ASN A 104 14.19 11.25 12.45
N LYS A 105 13.18 11.52 13.29
CA LYS A 105 13.02 12.74 14.08
C LYS A 105 12.84 12.42 15.55
#